data_AF-A0A0M4Q2A7-F1
#
_entry.id   AF-A0A0M4Q2A7-F1
#
_cell.length_a   1.000
_cell.length_b   1.000
_cell.length_c   1.000
_cell.angle_alpha   90.00
_cell.angle_beta   90.00
_cell.angle_gamma   90.00
#
_symmetry.space_group_name_H-M   'P 1'
#
loop_
_entity.id
_entity.type
_entity.pdbx_description
1 polymer ?
#
loop_
_entity_poly.entity_id
_entity_poly.type
_entity_poly.pdbx_seq_one_letter_code
_entity_poly.pdbx_strand_id
1 'polypeptide(L)' 'MTAPVPVSTREDGGPYYDQCGNPDATAGHDRCAARRELEPPRFCPDCARRMVVQVDPVGWTARCSRHGERSSR' A
#
# COMPACT_ATOMS: atom_id res chain seq x y z
N MET A 1 20.10 -28.23 -1.07
CA MET A 1 18.84 -28.41 -0.32
C MET A 1 18.31 -27.01 -0.01
N THR A 2 17.53 -26.42 -0.92
CA THR A 2 16.95 -25.09 -0.68
C THR A 2 15.63 -25.28 0.05
N ALA A 3 15.50 -24.69 1.24
CA ALA A 3 14.25 -24.70 1.97
C ALA A 3 13.19 -23.89 1.20
N PRO A 4 11.91 -24.30 1.17
CA PRO A 4 10.85 -23.51 0.56
C PRO A 4 10.66 -22.22 1.36
N VAL A 5 10.74 -21.08 0.68
CA VAL A 5 10.27 -19.79 1.21
C VAL A 5 8.77 -19.93 1.51
N PRO A 6 8.31 -19.64 2.75
CA PRO A 6 6.89 -19.69 3.05
C PRO A 6 6.17 -18.67 2.17
N VAL A 7 5.38 -19.16 1.21
CA VAL A 7 4.42 -18.32 0.49
C VAL A 7 3.34 -17.93 1.50
N SER A 8 3.35 -16.67 1.89
CA SER A 8 2.40 -16.10 2.86
C SER A 8 1.00 -16.04 2.23
N THR A 9 0.30 -17.16 2.23
CA THR A 9 -1.16 -17.18 2.06
C THR A 9 -1.76 -16.77 3.40
N ARG A 10 -2.04 -15.47 3.57
CA ARG A 10 -2.91 -15.00 4.63
C ARG A 10 -4.10 -14.31 4.00
N GLU A 11 -5.23 -15.01 4.05
CA GLU A 11 -6.56 -14.58 3.62
C GLU A 11 -7.21 -13.62 4.65
N ASP A 12 -6.51 -13.32 5.75
CA ASP A 12 -6.89 -12.39 6.82
C ASP A 12 -5.65 -11.53 7.16
N GLY A 13 -5.20 -10.75 6.18
CA GLY A 13 -4.17 -9.74 6.39
C GLY A 13 -4.85 -8.42 6.70
N GLY A 14 -4.81 -7.99 7.95
CA GLY A 14 -5.21 -6.62 8.34
C GLY A 14 -4.55 -5.55 7.45
N PRO A 15 -5.03 -4.31 7.51
CA PRO A 15 -4.73 -3.28 6.51
C PRO A 15 -3.23 -3.17 6.24
N TYR A 16 -2.87 -3.04 4.97
CA TYR A 16 -1.49 -2.82 4.54
C TYR A 16 -1.16 -1.34 4.60
N TYR A 17 0.11 -1.01 4.85
CA TYR A 17 0.54 0.37 4.82
C TYR A 17 0.67 0.86 3.37
N ASP A 18 0.01 1.96 3.02
CA ASP A 18 -0.12 2.40 1.62
C ASP A 18 1.18 2.89 0.96
N GLN A 19 2.23 3.16 1.74
CA GLN A 19 3.55 3.56 1.22
C GLN A 19 4.52 2.41 0.95
N CYS A 20 4.45 1.33 1.73
CA CYS A 20 5.37 0.19 1.58
C CYS A 20 4.70 -1.12 1.17
N GLY A 21 3.37 -1.22 1.27
CA GLY A 21 2.59 -2.41 0.95
C GLY A 21 2.76 -3.55 1.95
N ASN A 22 3.39 -3.29 3.10
CA ASN A 22 3.65 -4.29 4.13
C ASN A 22 2.53 -4.24 5.18
N PRO A 23 2.14 -5.38 5.80
CA PRO A 23 1.04 -5.39 6.76
C PRO A 23 1.29 -4.44 7.94
N ASP A 24 0.22 -3.81 8.42
CA ASP A 24 0.25 -2.87 9.55
C ASP A 24 0.87 -3.48 10.81
N ALA A 25 0.65 -4.78 11.03
CA ALA A 25 1.24 -5.54 12.14
C ALA A 25 2.79 -5.60 12.14
N THR A 26 3.47 -5.14 11.09
CA THR A 26 4.93 -5.08 11.08
C THR A 26 5.42 -3.76 11.66
N ALA A 27 6.29 -3.83 12.66
CA ALA A 27 6.96 -2.64 13.19
C ALA A 27 7.90 -1.99 12.15
N GLY A 28 8.14 -0.68 12.27
CA GLY A 28 9.10 0.05 11.42
C GLY A 28 8.49 0.90 10.30
N HIS A 29 7.22 1.30 10.43
CA HIS A 29 6.54 2.17 9.45
C HIS A 29 6.84 3.67 9.60
N ASP A 30 7.76 4.08 10.46
CA ASP A 30 8.09 5.50 10.69
C ASP A 30 8.45 6.25 9.39
N ARG A 31 9.34 5.66 8.58
CA ARG A 31 9.69 6.20 7.25
C ARG A 31 8.49 6.21 6.28
N CYS A 32 7.61 5.22 6.41
CA CYS A 32 6.42 5.11 5.57
C CYS A 32 5.40 6.17 5.96
N ALA A 33 5.25 6.45 7.25
CA ALA A 33 4.40 7.51 7.79
C ALA A 33 4.86 8.88 7.31
N ALA A 34 6.15 9.19 7.45
CA ALA A 34 6.72 10.45 6.97
C ALA A 34 6.51 10.67 5.46
N ARG A 35 6.58 9.60 4.65
CA ARG A 35 6.30 9.68 3.20
C ARG A 35 4.83 9.93 2.90
N ARG A 36 3.92 9.32 3.67
CA ARG A 36 2.46 9.43 3.47
C ARG A 36 1.96 10.86 3.61
N GLU A 37 2.66 11.70 4.36
CA GLU A 37 2.35 13.13 4.51
C GLU A 37 2.61 13.94 3.23
N LEU A 38 3.57 13.51 2.40
CA LEU A 38 4.05 14.27 1.25
C LEU A 38 3.77 13.58 -0.10
N GLU A 39 3.58 12.26 -0.08
CA GLU A 39 3.47 11.42 -1.27
C GLU A 39 2.11 10.70 -1.32
N PRO A 40 1.49 10.60 -2.51
CA PRO A 40 0.28 9.80 -2.70
C PRO A 40 0.50 8.31 -2.36
N PRO A 41 -0.58 7.55 -2.07
CA PRO A 41 -0.50 6.13 -1.76
C PRO A 41 -0.01 5.33 -2.97
N ARG A 42 1.03 4.53 -2.76
CA ARG A 42 1.63 3.68 -3.81
C ARG A 42 1.03 2.29 -3.85
N PHE A 43 0.50 1.83 -2.73
CA PHE A 43 -0.07 0.51 -2.54
C PHE A 43 -1.49 0.60 -1.99
N CYS A 44 -2.32 -0.35 -2.39
CA CYS A 44 -3.66 -0.46 -1.84
C CYS A 44 -3.55 -1.00 -0.39
N PRO A 45 -4.08 -0.28 0.62
CA PRO A 45 -4.07 -0.70 2.01
C PRO A 45 -4.98 -1.90 2.29
N ASP A 46 -5.64 -2.45 1.27
CA ASP A 46 -6.58 -3.56 1.40
C ASP A 46 -6.05 -4.86 0.75
N CYS A 47 -5.19 -4.77 -0.28
CA CYS A 47 -4.57 -5.95 -0.91
C CYS A 47 -3.07 -5.84 -1.19
N ALA A 48 -2.38 -4.83 -0.65
CA ALA A 48 -0.96 -4.55 -0.89
C ALA A 48 -0.56 -4.37 -2.37
N ARG A 49 -1.51 -4.25 -3.29
CA ARG A 49 -1.21 -4.17 -4.71
C ARG A 49 -0.81 -2.75 -5.09
N ARG A 50 0.20 -2.61 -5.95
CA ARG A 50 0.60 -1.30 -6.49
C ARG A 50 -0.58 -0.64 -7.20
N MET A 51 -0.81 0.62 -6.89
CA MET A 51 -1.85 1.44 -7.49
C MET A 51 -1.28 2.23 -8.67
N VAL A 52 -2.13 2.54 -9.64
CA VAL A 52 -1.81 3.52 -10.68
C VAL A 52 -2.15 4.89 -10.10
N VAL A 53 -1.12 5.72 -9.91
CA VAL A 53 -1.26 7.05 -9.31
C VAL A 53 -1.15 8.11 -10.39
N GLN A 54 -2.08 9.04 -10.38
CA GLN A 54 -2.06 10.28 -11.15
C GLN A 54 -1.99 11.44 -10.15
N VAL A 55 -1.05 12.36 -10.37
CA VAL A 55 -0.88 13.55 -9.55
C VAL A 55 -1.27 14.75 -10.40
N ASP A 56 -2.10 15.61 -9.86
CA ASP A 56 -2.59 16.84 -10.49
C ASP A 56 -2.34 18.05 -9.56
N PRO A 57 -2.46 19.30 -10.05
CA PRO A 57 -2.17 20.47 -9.23
C PRO A 57 -3.06 20.65 -8.00
N VAL A 58 -4.24 20.02 -7.95
CA VAL A 58 -5.20 20.13 -6.84
C VAL A 58 -5.26 18.87 -5.97
N GLY A 59 -4.47 17.84 -6.30
CA GLY A 59 -4.42 16.62 -5.53
C GLY A 59 -3.84 15.43 -6.27
N TRP A 60 -4.32 14.25 -5.90
CA TRP A 60 -3.96 13.01 -6.57
C TRP A 60 -5.14 12.05 -6.61
N THR A 61 -5.05 11.12 -7.56
CA THR A 61 -5.96 10.01 -7.74
C THR A 61 -5.15 8.73 -7.87
N ALA A 62 -5.49 7.71 -7.08
CA ALA A 62 -4.82 6.43 -7.04
C ALA A 62 -5.84 5.31 -7.29
N ARG A 63 -5.61 4.48 -8.31
CA ARG A 63 -6.51 3.37 -8.66
C ARG A 63 -5.89 2.01 -8.42
N CYS A 64 -6.56 1.21 -7.61
CA CYS A 64 -6.31 -0.21 -7.43
C CYS A 64 -7.08 -1.02 -8.48
N SER A 65 -6.44 -2.04 -9.04
CA SER A 65 -7.08 -2.95 -10.00
C SER A 65 -8.21 -3.80 -9.40
N ARG A 66 -8.20 -4.05 -8.08
CA ARG A 66 -9.21 -4.86 -7.39
C ARG A 66 -10.24 -4.04 -6.63
N HIS A 67 -9.82 -2.95 -6.00
CA HIS A 67 -10.62 -2.20 -5.00
C HIS A 67 -11.04 -0.81 -5.46
N GLY A 68 -10.70 -0.42 -6.68
CA GLY A 68 -11.12 0.87 -7.24
C GLY A 68 -10.23 2.04 -6.83
N GLU A 69 -10.80 3.24 -6.87
CA GLU A 69 -10.10 4.51 -6.83
C GLU A 69 -10.13 5.18 -5.45
N ARG A 70 -9.07 5.93 -5.13
CA ARG A 70 -8.95 6.82 -3.98
C ARG A 70 -8.39 8.16 -4.44
N SER A 71 -8.84 9.26 -3.86
CA SER A 71 -8.38 10.61 -4.18
C SER A 71 -8.11 11.43 -2.92
N SER A 72 -7.31 12.50 -3.03
CA SER A 72 -7.03 13.45 -1.94
C SER A 72 -7.97 14.66 -1.88
N ARG A 73 -8.90 14.76 -2.82
CA ARG A 73 -9.91 15.81 -2.89
C ARG A 73 -11.15 15.44 -2.09
#